data_AF-A0A1F4NWN5-F1
#
_entry.id   AF-A0A1F4NWN5-F1
#
_cell.length_a   1.000
_cell.length_b   1.000
_cell.length_c   1.000
_cell.angle_alpha   90.00
_cell.angle_beta   90.00
_cell.angle_gamma   90.00
#
_symmetry.space_group_name_H-M   'P 1'
#
loop_
_entity.id
_entity.type
_entity.pdbx_description
1 polymer ?
#
loop_
_entity_poly.entity_id
_entity_poly.type
_entity_poly.pdbx_seq_one_letter_code
_entity_poly.pdbx_strand_id
1 'polypeptide(L)'
;MLPVKIRTLVSELRDRTENGLVTWQYDDEASAVTTDQKAFTFSISYKFDEVEEVGRFNIKHYDKRTRKEYFFSTSQQYNDYDLVRNLFDSAQSSDLDLDLDI
;
A
#
# COMPACT_ATOMS: atom_id res chain seq x y z
N MET A 1 -11.65 1.04 -9.78
CA MET A 1 -10.79 0.00 -10.40
C MET A 1 -9.42 0.58 -10.70
N LEU A 2 -8.36 -0.14 -10.34
CA LEU A 2 -6.98 0.27 -10.56
C LEU A 2 -6.52 -0.01 -12.00
N PRO A 3 -5.69 0.86 -12.60
CA PRO A 3 -5.03 0.55 -13.86
C PRO A 3 -4.16 -0.70 -13.75
N VAL A 4 -4.12 -1.51 -14.82
CA VAL A 4 -3.39 -2.81 -14.85
C VAL A 4 -1.96 -2.70 -14.33
N LYS A 5 -1.21 -1.66 -14.72
CA LYS A 5 0.18 -1.46 -14.28
C LYS A 5 0.31 -1.26 -12.77
N ILE A 6 -0.63 -0.54 -12.16
CA ILE A 6 -0.65 -0.31 -10.71
C ILE A 6 -1.05 -1.58 -9.99
N ARG A 7 -2.04 -2.31 -10.51
CA ARG A 7 -2.41 -3.61 -9.97
C ARG A 7 -1.24 -4.59 -9.96
N THR A 8 -0.49 -4.69 -11.07
CA THR A 8 0.73 -5.51 -11.14
C THR A 8 1.77 -5.08 -10.11
N LEU A 9 2.01 -3.76 -9.99
CA LEU A 9 2.96 -3.23 -9.00
C LEU A 9 2.54 -3.57 -7.56
N VAL A 10 1.25 -3.45 -7.22
CA VAL A 10 0.73 -3.81 -5.89
C VAL A 10 0.94 -5.29 -5.61
N SER A 11 0.64 -6.18 -6.58
CA SER A 11 0.90 -7.61 -6.43
C SER A 11 2.38 -7.92 -6.21
N GLU A 12 3.28 -7.32 -7.01
CA GLU A 12 4.72 -7.52 -6.85
C GLU A 12 5.25 -6.99 -5.51
N LEU A 13 4.76 -5.83 -5.06
CA LEU A 13 5.13 -5.28 -3.75
C LEU A 13 4.63 -6.17 -2.62
N ARG A 14 3.43 -6.75 -2.72
CA ARG A 14 2.91 -7.69 -1.72
C ARG A 14 3.82 -8.90 -1.60
N ASP A 15 4.08 -9.58 -2.71
CA ASP A 15 4.90 -10.79 -2.72
C ASP A 15 6.31 -10.49 -2.16
N ARG A 16 6.90 -9.35 -2.52
CA ARG A 16 8.20 -8.95 -1.97
C ARG A 16 8.15 -8.59 -0.49
N THR A 17 7.06 -7.99 0.00
CA THR A 17 6.88 -7.65 1.41
C THR A 17 6.76 -8.91 2.26
N GLU A 18 5.96 -9.87 1.83
CA GLU A 18 5.78 -11.17 2.52
C GLU A 18 7.07 -12.00 2.57
N ASN A 19 7.99 -11.78 1.63
CA ASN A 19 9.32 -12.39 1.61
C ASN A 19 10.40 -11.55 2.33
N GLY A 20 10.04 -10.45 3.00
CA GLY A 20 10.99 -9.58 3.72
C GLY A 20 11.94 -8.78 2.81
N LEU A 21 11.60 -8.60 1.52
CA LEU A 21 12.44 -7.92 0.53
C LEU A 21 12.11 -6.42 0.35
N VAL A 22 11.14 -5.92 1.10
CA VAL A 22 10.70 -4.51 1.10
C VAL A 22 10.49 -4.08 2.53
N THR A 23 11.16 -3.00 2.92
CA THR A 23 10.92 -2.31 4.19
C THR A 23 9.86 -1.23 3.99
N TRP A 24 8.97 -1.11 4.97
CA TRP A 24 7.91 -0.12 5.01
C TRP A 24 8.08 0.76 6.24
N GLN A 25 7.62 2.00 6.13
CA GLN A 25 7.43 2.91 7.25
C GLN A 25 5.93 3.03 7.47
N TYR A 26 5.47 2.68 8.66
CA TYR A 26 4.08 2.86 9.07
C TYR A 26 3.91 4.19 9.82
N ASP A 27 2.89 4.95 9.43
CA ASP A 27 2.44 6.19 10.04
C ASP A 27 1.00 5.96 10.54
N ASP A 28 0.84 5.90 11.86
CA ASP A 28 -0.42 5.60 12.53
C ASP A 28 -1.40 6.77 12.45
N GLU A 29 -0.92 8.01 12.60
CA GLU A 29 -1.72 9.23 12.47
C GLU A 29 -2.33 9.35 11.07
N ALA A 30 -1.55 9.05 10.03
CA ALA A 30 -2.00 9.10 8.65
C ALA A 30 -2.66 7.79 8.17
N SER A 31 -2.63 6.73 8.99
CA SER A 31 -3.02 5.37 8.59
C SER A 31 -2.40 4.98 7.25
N ALA A 32 -1.08 5.17 7.13
CA ALA A 32 -0.35 5.07 5.89
C ALA A 32 0.90 4.18 6.02
N VAL A 33 1.18 3.41 4.97
CA VAL A 33 2.44 2.68 4.80
C VAL A 33 3.18 3.28 3.61
N THR A 34 4.47 3.51 3.77
CA THR A 34 5.32 4.08 2.71
C THR A 34 6.61 3.27 2.56
N THR A 35 6.98 2.96 1.32
CA THR A 35 8.29 2.40 1.00
C THR A 35 9.05 3.33 0.06
N ASP A 36 10.31 3.57 0.40
CA ASP A 36 11.21 4.37 -0.43
C ASP A 36 12.19 3.47 -1.18
N GLN A 37 11.90 3.23 -2.46
CA GLN A 37 12.73 2.42 -3.35
C GLN A 37 13.69 3.32 -4.14
N LYS A 38 14.74 2.73 -4.70
CA LYS A 38 15.74 3.48 -5.49
C LYS A 38 15.10 4.25 -6.66
N ALA A 39 14.12 3.64 -7.33
CA ALA A 39 13.48 4.21 -8.53
C ALA A 39 12.19 5.01 -8.23
N PHE A 40 11.54 4.75 -7.10
CA PHE A 40 10.24 5.33 -6.78
C PHE A 40 9.99 5.39 -5.28
N THR A 41 9.05 6.22 -4.88
CA THR A 41 8.41 6.15 -3.56
C THR A 41 6.98 5.69 -3.74
N PHE A 42 6.52 4.75 -2.92
CA PHE A 42 5.16 4.21 -3.00
C PHE A 42 4.51 4.25 -1.63
N SER A 43 3.30 4.78 -1.58
CA SER A 43 2.56 4.95 -0.34
C SER A 43 1.11 4.50 -0.53
N ILE A 44 0.59 3.81 0.48
CA ILE A 44 -0.82 3.43 0.57
C ILE A 44 -1.35 4.02 1.87
N SER A 45 -2.49 4.71 1.82
CA SER A 45 -3.20 5.13 3.02
C SER A 45 -4.65 4.64 3.01
N TYR A 46 -5.16 4.32 4.19
CA TYR A 46 -6.55 3.98 4.40
C TYR A 46 -7.35 5.21 4.82
N LYS A 47 -8.59 5.32 4.32
CA LYS A 47 -9.57 6.30 4.79
C LYS A 47 -10.97 5.70 4.69
N PHE A 48 -11.83 6.00 5.65
CA PHE A 48 -13.27 5.76 5.52
C PHE A 48 -13.93 6.93 4.78
N ASP A 49 -14.67 6.62 3.72
CA ASP A 49 -15.46 7.59 2.96
C ASP A 49 -16.83 7.76 3.64
N GLU A 50 -17.04 8.87 4.34
CA GLU A 50 -18.27 9.11 5.12
C GLU A 50 -19.52 9.31 4.24
N VAL A 51 -19.37 9.64 2.96
CA VAL A 51 -20.50 9.87 2.06
C VAL A 51 -21.01 8.55 1.49
N GLU A 52 -20.10 7.72 1.01
CA GLU A 52 -20.41 6.42 0.43
C GLU A 52 -20.45 5.30 1.47
N GLU A 53 -20.09 5.60 2.72
CA GLU A 53 -19.98 4.67 3.85
C GLU A 53 -19.10 3.44 3.57
N VAL A 54 -18.02 3.62 2.81
CA VAL A 54 -17.10 2.55 2.44
C VAL A 54 -15.64 2.87 2.75
N GLY A 55 -14.89 1.84 3.11
CA GLY A 55 -13.43 1.89 3.18
C GLY A 55 -12.80 2.15 1.81
N ARG A 56 -11.81 3.03 1.77
CA ARG A 56 -11.06 3.43 0.58
C ARG A 56 -9.57 3.40 0.86
N PHE A 57 -8.82 2.78 -0.05
CA PHE A 57 -7.37 2.92 -0.10
C PHE A 57 -6.97 3.94 -1.15
N ASN A 58 -6.07 4.84 -0.76
CA ASN A 58 -5.42 5.80 -1.63
C ASN A 58 -3.99 5.36 -1.87
N ILE A 59 -3.55 5.44 -3.13
CA ILE A 59 -2.23 5.01 -3.57
C ILE A 59 -1.52 6.20 -4.19
N LYS A 60 -0.34 6.51 -3.67
CA LYS A 60 0.58 7.49 -4.24
C LYS A 60 1.82 6.79 -4.77
N HIS A 61 2.13 7.02 -6.04
CA HIS A 61 3.36 6.55 -6.67
C HIS A 61 4.15 7.74 -7.19
N TYR A 62 5.33 7.97 -6.63
CA TYR A 62 6.26 9.00 -7.08
C TYR A 62 7.42 8.36 -7.85
N ASP A 63 7.47 8.59 -9.16
CA ASP A 63 8.59 8.16 -10.02
C ASP A 63 9.74 9.16 -9.87
N LYS A 64 10.85 8.73 -9.25
CA LYS A 64 12.02 9.60 -8.97
C LYS A 64 12.77 10.00 -10.23
N ARG A 65 12.71 9.22 -11.31
CA ARG A 65 13.36 9.52 -12.59
C ARG A 65 12.63 10.63 -13.32
N THR A 66 11.31 10.55 -13.37
CA THR A 66 10.49 11.55 -14.07
C THR A 66 10.04 12.70 -13.17
N ARG A 67 10.23 12.58 -11.85
CA ARG A 67 9.74 13.50 -10.82
C ARG A 67 8.23 13.73 -10.91
N LYS A 68 7.50 12.66 -11.24
CA LYS A 68 6.04 12.70 -11.38
C LYS A 68 5.40 11.90 -10.27
N GLU A 69 4.38 12.50 -9.67
CA GLU A 69 3.48 11.82 -8.75
C GLU A 69 2.22 11.38 -9.49
N TYR A 70 1.79 10.16 -9.20
CA TYR A 70 0.56 9.58 -9.69
C TYR A 70 -0.30 9.17 -8.50
N PHE A 71 -1.60 9.45 -8.59
CA PHE A 71 -2.57 9.15 -7.55
C PHE A 71 -3.63 8.18 -8.09
N PHE A 72 -3.92 7.15 -7.30
CA PHE A 72 -4.96 6.18 -7.59
C PHE A 72 -5.75 5.87 -6.31
N SER A 73 -6.95 5.31 -6.47
CA SER A 73 -7.70 4.80 -5.31
C SER A 73 -8.57 3.61 -5.68
N THR A 74 -8.91 2.81 -4.69
CA THR A 74 -9.89 1.73 -4.77
C THR A 74 -10.72 1.69 -3.48
N SER A 75 -11.99 1.32 -3.57
CA SER A 75 -12.92 1.21 -2.45
C SER A 75 -13.48 -0.20 -2.33
N GLN A 76 -14.10 -0.53 -1.19
CA GLN A 76 -14.69 -1.85 -0.90
C GLN A 76 -15.65 -2.39 -1.97
N GLN A 77 -16.17 -1.53 -2.84
CA GLN A 77 -17.05 -1.91 -3.94
C GLN A 77 -16.31 -2.54 -5.14
N TYR A 78 -14.97 -2.47 -5.18
CA TYR A 78 -14.15 -2.96 -6.29
C TYR A 78 -13.24 -4.12 -5.89
N ASN A 79 -13.09 -5.10 -6.79
CA ASN A 79 -12.23 -6.28 -6.57
C ASN A 79 -10.75 -5.95 -6.27
N ASP A 80 -10.25 -4.78 -6.70
CA ASP A 80 -8.88 -4.36 -6.42
C ASP A 80 -8.66 -3.99 -4.94
N TYR A 81 -9.74 -3.79 -4.16
CA TYR A 81 -9.67 -3.42 -2.76
C TYR A 81 -8.94 -4.45 -1.91
N ASP A 82 -9.32 -5.73 -2.02
CA ASP A 82 -8.69 -6.79 -1.22
C ASP A 82 -7.22 -6.97 -1.54
N LEU A 83 -6.83 -6.76 -2.80
CA LEU A 83 -5.42 -6.80 -3.18
C LEU A 83 -4.61 -5.71 -2.46
N VAL A 84 -5.13 -4.48 -2.43
CA VAL A 84 -4.45 -3.36 -1.75
C VAL A 84 -4.48 -3.53 -0.24
N ARG A 85 -5.59 -4.01 0.32
CA ARG A 85 -5.74 -4.32 1.74
C ARG A 85 -4.68 -5.32 2.19
N ASN A 86 -4.52 -6.44 1.47
CA ASN A 86 -3.55 -7.46 1.83
C ASN A 86 -2.11 -6.92 1.81
N LEU A 87 -1.75 -6.08 0.82
CA LEU A 87 -0.44 -5.43 0.84
C LEU A 87 -0.31 -4.47 2.04
N PHE A 88 -1.33 -3.67 2.33
CA PHE A 88 -1.32 -2.73 3.44
C PHE A 88 -1.14 -3.44 4.78
N ASP A 89 -1.90 -4.51 5.01
CA ASP A 89 -1.83 -5.31 6.24
C ASP A 89 -0.43 -5.92 6.41
N SER A 90 0.13 -6.54 5.35
CA SER A 90 1.49 -7.10 5.37
C SER A 90 2.58 -6.03 5.56
N ALA A 91 2.39 -4.84 4.99
CA ALA A 91 3.31 -3.72 5.13
C ALA A 91 3.26 -3.11 6.54
N GLN A 92 2.07 -2.97 7.13
CA GLN A 92 1.91 -2.49 8.49
C GLN A 92 2.52 -3.47 9.51
N SER A 93 2.46 -4.78 9.22
CA SER A 93 3.07 -5.80 10.07
C SER A 93 4.55 -6.06 9.81
N SER A 94 5.19 -5.39 8.84
CA SER A 94 6.57 -5.75 8.48
C SER A 94 7.59 -5.44 9.58
N ASP A 95 7.29 -4.46 10.43
CA ASP A 95 8.14 -4.04 11.56
C ASP A 95 7.63 -4.56 12.91
N LEU A 96 6.57 -5.38 12.91
CA LEU A 96 6.06 -6.06 14.11
C LEU A 96 6.97 -7.24 14.43
N ASP A 97 7.96 -7.03 15.30
CA ASP A 97 8.75 -8.10 15.89
C ASP A 97 7.90 -8.80 16.96
N LEU A 98 7.29 -9.92 16.56
CA LEU A 98 6.56 -10.77 17.49
C LEU A 98 7.59 -11.70 18.12
N ASP A 99 7.94 -11.42 19.39
CA ASP A 99 8.75 -12.31 20.22
C ASP A 99 7.90 -13.57 20.51
N LEU A 100 7.91 -14.47 19.53
CA LEU A 100 7.17 -15.72 19.57
C LEU A 100 8.03 -16.72 20.35
N ASP A 101 7.90 -16.68 21.67
CA ASP A 101 8.33 -17.76 22.57
C ASP A 101 7.48 -19.03 22.29
N ILE A 102 7.77 -19.71 21.17
CA ILE A 102 7.20 -21.02 20.82
C ILE A 102 8.25 -22.11 20.83
#